data_AF-A0A023CU89-F1
#
_entry.id   AF-A0A023CU89-F1
#
_cell.length_a   1.000
_cell.length_b   1.000
_cell.length_c   1.000
_cell.angle_alpha   90.00
_cell.angle_beta   90.00
_cell.angle_gamma   90.00
#
_symmetry.space_group_name_H-M   'P 1'
#
loop_
_entity.id
_entity.type
_entity.pdbx_description
1 polymer ?
#
loop_
_entity_poly.entity_id
_entity_poly.type
_entity_poly.pdbx_seq_one_letter_code
_entity_poly.pdbx_strand_id
1 'polypeptide(L)'
;MYGQDIVCAAVSALAISTINGLEKLAHTDPKVDANEEEGGYLRVELNSQELSNSDAQLLLANLELGLQDIEKNYANYIRITE
;
A
#
# COMPACT_ATOMS: atom_id res chain seq x y z
N MET A 1 -22.35 -0.54 1.49
CA MET A 1 -21.98 -0.96 0.12
C MET A 1 -21.20 0.15 -0.59
N TYR A 2 -21.83 1.21 -1.13
CA TYR A 2 -21.09 2.16 -1.99
C TYR A 2 -19.82 2.80 -1.38
N GLY A 3 -19.82 3.19 -0.11
CA GLY A 3 -18.62 3.78 0.51
C GLY A 3 -17.45 2.81 0.70
N GLN A 4 -17.76 1.53 0.99
CA GLN A 4 -16.75 0.50 1.21
C GLN A 4 -16.03 0.16 -0.10
N ASP A 5 -16.77 -0.07 -1.19
CA ASP A 5 -16.17 -0.45 -2.48
C ASP A 5 -15.27 0.67 -3.04
N ILE A 6 -15.65 1.93 -2.83
CA ILE A 6 -14.83 3.10 -3.20
C ILE A 6 -13.51 3.12 -2.40
N VAL A 7 -13.58 2.88 -1.08
CA VAL A 7 -12.39 2.84 -0.23
C VAL A 7 -11.50 1.65 -0.58
N CYS A 8 -12.08 0.45 -0.78
CA CYS A 8 -11.34 -0.74 -1.22
C CYS A 8 -10.63 -0.48 -2.55
N ALA A 9 -11.31 0.07 -3.56
CA ALA A 9 -10.71 0.40 -4.84
C ALA A 9 -9.55 1.41 -4.71
N ALA A 10 -9.71 2.44 -3.88
CA ALA A 10 -8.66 3.44 -3.63
C ALA A 10 -7.43 2.81 -2.94
N VAL A 11 -7.64 2.01 -1.90
CA VAL A 11 -6.56 1.29 -1.18
C VAL A 11 -5.83 0.33 -2.12
N SER A 12 -6.56 -0.48 -2.90
CA SER A 12 -5.97 -1.40 -3.87
C SER A 12 -5.15 -0.66 -4.92
N ALA A 13 -5.67 0.44 -5.47
CA ALA A 13 -4.94 1.23 -6.47
C ALA A 13 -3.63 1.80 -5.91
N LEU A 14 -3.66 2.38 -4.71
CA LEU A 14 -2.47 2.92 -4.05
C LEU A 14 -1.44 1.83 -3.74
N ALA A 15 -1.87 0.73 -3.12
CA ALA A 15 -0.98 -0.36 -2.72
C ALA A 15 -0.33 -1.02 -3.95
N ILE A 16 -1.13 -1.40 -4.95
CA ILE A 16 -0.63 -2.06 -6.17
C ILE A 16 0.26 -1.12 -6.99
N SER A 17 -0.08 0.18 -7.09
CA SER A 17 0.78 1.16 -7.75
C SER A 17 2.11 1.32 -7.02
N THR A 18 2.10 1.25 -5.69
CA THR A 18 3.32 1.34 -4.88
C THR A 18 4.21 0.13 -5.12
N ILE A 19 3.66 -1.09 -5.13
CA ILE A 19 4.40 -2.32 -5.46
C ILE A 19 5.04 -2.20 -6.85
N ASN A 20 4.27 -1.75 -7.85
CA ASN A 20 4.80 -1.52 -9.20
C ASN A 20 5.93 -0.47 -9.22
N GLY A 21 5.80 0.60 -8.43
CA GLY A 21 6.83 1.63 -8.30
C GLY A 21 8.10 1.10 -7.64
N LEU A 22 7.96 0.28 -6.59
CA LEU A 22 9.07 -0.39 -5.91
C LEU A 22 9.90 -1.22 -6.90
N GLU A 23 9.24 -2.00 -7.75
CA GLU A 23 9.91 -2.80 -8.79
C GLU A 23 10.52 -1.93 -9.91
N LYS A 24 9.74 -1.02 -10.48
CA LYS A 24 10.07 -0.38 -11.76
C LYS A 24 10.85 0.93 -11.62
N LEU A 25 10.69 1.63 -10.49
CA LEU A 25 11.31 2.94 -10.25
C LEU A 25 12.41 2.85 -9.21
N ALA A 26 12.18 2.13 -8.10
CA ALA A 26 13.18 1.95 -7.06
C ALA A 26 14.10 0.75 -7.31
N HIS A 27 13.80 -0.09 -8.30
CA HIS A 27 14.58 -1.29 -8.64
C HIS A 27 14.78 -2.25 -7.46
N THR A 28 13.76 -2.39 -6.62
CA THR A 28 13.69 -3.38 -5.53
C THR A 28 12.94 -4.64 -5.98
N ASP A 29 13.13 -5.74 -5.27
CA ASP A 29 12.44 -7.03 -5.45
C ASP A 29 11.59 -7.35 -4.20
N PRO A 30 10.44 -6.68 -4.02
CA PRO A 30 9.59 -6.88 -2.85
C PRO A 30 9.02 -8.30 -2.82
N LYS A 31 9.05 -8.93 -1.64
CA LYS A 31 8.27 -10.15 -1.40
C LYS A 31 6.82 -9.79 -1.22
N VAL A 32 5.97 -10.26 -2.13
CA VAL A 32 4.52 -10.03 -2.10
C VAL A 32 3.81 -11.32 -1.76
N ASP A 33 2.97 -11.28 -0.73
CA ASP A 33 2.04 -12.34 -0.35
C ASP A 33 0.62 -11.77 -0.38
N ALA A 34 -0.26 -12.40 -1.17
CA ALA A 34 -1.60 -11.91 -1.41
C ALA A 34 -2.60 -13.06 -1.38
N ASN A 35 -3.75 -12.82 -0.75
CA ASN A 35 -4.87 -13.75 -0.72
C ASN A 35 -6.17 -12.96 -0.92
N GLU A 36 -6.98 -13.33 -1.91
CA GLU A 36 -8.26 -12.67 -2.20
C GLU A 36 -9.44 -13.22 -1.37
N GLU A 37 -9.24 -14.32 -0.66
CA GLU A 37 -10.25 -14.93 0.21
C GLU A 37 -10.47 -14.12 1.50
N GLU A 38 -11.59 -14.37 2.18
CA GLU A 38 -11.93 -13.81 3.51
C GLU A 38 -11.84 -12.27 3.64
N GLY A 39 -12.07 -11.53 2.55
CA GLY A 39 -12.06 -10.05 2.57
C GLY A 39 -10.75 -9.42 2.10
N GLY A 40 -9.79 -10.24 1.66
CA GLY A 40 -8.56 -9.79 1.02
C GLY A 40 -7.41 -9.54 2.00
N TYR A 41 -6.22 -9.94 1.58
CA TYR A 41 -4.97 -9.77 2.30
C TYR A 41 -3.85 -9.45 1.30
N LEU A 42 -3.00 -8.49 1.67
CA LEU A 42 -1.83 -8.11 0.92
C LEU A 42 -0.72 -7.75 1.89
N ARG A 43 0.42 -8.43 1.79
CA ARG A 43 1.63 -8.15 2.54
C ARG A 43 2.79 -7.96 1.57
N VAL A 44 3.56 -6.91 1.83
CA VAL A 44 4.72 -6.53 1.02
C VAL A 44 5.91 -6.36 1.96
N GLU A 45 7.01 -7.03 1.67
CA GLU A 45 8.24 -6.94 2.46
C GLU A 45 9.43 -6.61 1.56
N LEU A 46 10.24 -5.64 2.02
CA LEU A 46 11.54 -5.34 1.46
C LEU A 46 12.62 -5.93 2.35
N ASN A 47 13.73 -6.36 1.74
CA ASN A 47 14.89 -6.79 2.51
C ASN A 47 15.64 -5.58 3.11
N SER A 48 16.56 -5.82 4.05
CA SER A 48 17.24 -4.74 4.77
C SER A 48 18.06 -3.79 3.88
N GLN A 49 18.58 -4.27 2.75
CA GLN A 49 19.30 -3.43 1.79
C GLN A 49 18.33 -2.51 1.03
N GLU A 50 17.20 -3.04 0.61
CA GLU A 50 16.14 -2.29 -0.09
C GLU A 50 15.46 -1.27 0.81
N LEU A 51 15.34 -1.56 2.12
CA LEU A 51 14.84 -0.59 3.09
C LEU A 51 15.73 0.67 3.18
N SER A 52 17.00 0.58 2.79
CA SER A 52 17.90 1.74 2.75
C SER A 52 17.79 2.55 1.45
N ASN A 53 16.98 2.11 0.49
CA ASN A 53 16.79 2.79 -0.80
C ASN A 53 15.87 4.00 -0.64
N SER A 54 16.37 5.20 -0.97
CA SER A 54 15.63 6.45 -0.84
C SER A 54 14.35 6.50 -1.68
N ASP A 55 14.37 5.91 -2.88
CA ASP A 55 13.20 5.91 -3.77
C ASP A 55 12.13 4.95 -3.24
N ALA A 56 12.54 3.81 -2.68
CA ALA A 56 11.63 2.90 -2.01
C ALA A 56 10.98 3.56 -0.78
N GLN A 57 11.78 4.23 0.06
CA GLN A 57 11.28 4.98 1.21
C GLN A 57 10.32 6.11 0.79
N LEU A 58 10.62 6.83 -0.29
CA LEU A 58 9.75 7.87 -0.81
C LEU A 58 8.40 7.30 -1.29
N LEU A 59 8.41 6.18 -2.00
CA LEU A 59 7.20 5.52 -2.47
C LEU A 59 6.35 4.98 -1.31
N LEU A 60 6.97 4.40 -0.29
CA LEU A 60 6.28 3.92 0.92
C LEU A 60 5.70 5.07 1.74
N ALA A 61 6.45 6.17 1.90
CA ALA A 61 5.94 7.38 2.54
C ALA A 61 4.76 7.99 1.76
N ASN A 62 4.80 7.96 0.42
CA ASN A 62 3.70 8.42 -0.42
C ASN A 62 2.45 7.51 -0.29
N LEU A 63 2.64 6.19 -0.18
CA LEU A 63 1.54 5.26 0.11
C LEU A 63 0.89 5.59 1.47
N GLU A 64 1.71 5.75 2.51
CA GLU A 64 1.24 6.09 3.86
C GLU A 64 0.44 7.40 3.87
N LEU A 65 0.97 8.47 3.27
CA LEU A 65 0.28 9.76 3.14
C LEU A 65 -1.07 9.60 2.43
N GLY A 66 -1.11 8.85 1.33
CA GLY A 66 -2.35 8.61 0.58
C GLY A 66 -3.40 7.85 1.40
N LEU A 67 -2.98 6.84 2.15
CA LEU A 67 -3.87 6.06 3.00
C LEU A 67 -4.38 6.86 4.21
N GLN A 68 -3.52 7.68 4.83
CA GLN A 68 -3.92 8.61 5.91
C GLN A 68 -4.95 9.63 5.41
N ASP A 69 -4.81 10.13 4.18
CA ASP A 69 -5.78 11.05 3.59
C ASP A 69 -7.13 10.40 3.30
N ILE A 70 -7.15 9.11 2.91
CA ILE A 70 -8.39 8.34 2.82
C ILE A 70 -9.01 8.17 4.22
N GLU A 71 -8.22 7.81 5.23
CA GLU A 71 -8.70 7.65 6.62
C GLU A 71 -9.36 8.91 7.17
N LYS A 72 -8.78 10.11 6.95
CA LYS A 72 -9.38 11.38 7.39
C LYS A 72 -10.81 11.59 6.89
N ASN A 73 -11.09 11.14 5.67
CA ASN A 73 -12.39 11.33 5.02
C ASN A 73 -13.33 10.13 5.19
N TYR A 74 -12.78 8.95 5.47
CA TYR A 74 -13.49 7.67 5.44
C TYR A 74 -13.15 6.74 6.63
N ALA A 75 -12.88 7.30 7.82
CA ALA A 75 -12.45 6.58 9.03
C ALA A 75 -13.35 5.41 9.48
N ASN A 76 -14.60 5.35 9.00
CA ASN A 76 -15.49 4.21 9.27
C ASN A 76 -15.15 2.95 8.46
N TYR A 77 -14.27 3.05 7.45
CA TYR A 77 -13.99 1.99 6.48
C TYR A 77 -12.52 1.56 6.44
N ILE A 78 -11.61 2.37 6.98
CA ILE A 78 -10.18 2.12 6.97
C ILE A 78 -9.59 2.57 8.32
N ARG A 79 -8.55 1.87 8.75
CA ARG A 79 -7.72 2.25 9.89
C ARG A 79 -6.25 2.04 9.55
N ILE A 80 -5.41 3.03 9.82
CA ILE A 80 -3.95 2.95 9.68
C ILE A 80 -3.32 2.67 11.05
N THR A 81 -2.31 1.81 11.09
CA THR A 81 -1.51 1.52 12.29
C THR A 81 -0.04 1.46 11.95
N GLU A 82 0.78 2.09 12.79
CA GLU A 82 2.26 2.04 12.75
C GLU A 82 2.83 0.91 13.62
#